data_AF-A0A972IQ17-F1
#
_entry.id   AF-A0A972IQ17-F1
#
_cell.length_a   1.000
_cell.length_b   1.000
_cell.length_c   1.000
_cell.angle_alpha   90.00
_cell.angle_beta   90.00
_cell.angle_gamma   90.00
#
_symmetry.space_group_name_H-M   'P 1'
#
loop_
_entity.id
_entity.type
_entity.pdbx_description
1 polymer ?
#
loop_
_entity_poly.entity_id
_entity_poly.type
_entity_poly.pdbx_seq_one_letter_code
_entity_poly.pdbx_strand_id
1 'polypeptide(L)'
;MKKTMLGVCLLCLSVAIFGVIPLKDVTPSHWAYESVQYLIEKGILTGLPDGSFQGEAYLTRYQFSVAMYKAFQLLERNAFPGEVTSTQDLSTINFQVSTLKGLVETIAAKMERMGRDYQDLAKQIDQVGTNTELVNQVAQTSQLLSGLETRVIDLELENDSVISKLAALERQLTDHRRVVENTGLEYQNLNTQHQKLNQKVNILLGVAAAASVVATVGLGMSIYLLATR
;
A
#
# COMPACT_ATOMS: atom_id res chain seq x y z
N MET A 1 -62.62 -56.73 -19.11
CA MET A 1 -62.45 -56.05 -17.80
C MET A 1 -61.01 -56.02 -17.29
N LYS A 2 -60.11 -56.95 -17.66
CA LYS A 2 -58.70 -56.95 -17.19
C LYS A 2 -57.80 -55.89 -17.86
N LYS A 3 -58.08 -55.50 -19.12
CA LYS A 3 -57.26 -54.56 -19.89
C LYS A 3 -57.47 -53.08 -19.51
N THR A 4 -58.65 -52.73 -18.99
CA THR A 4 -58.97 -51.37 -18.52
C THR A 4 -58.46 -51.10 -17.10
N MET A 5 -58.26 -52.12 -16.28
CA MET A 5 -57.65 -51.98 -14.94
C MET A 5 -56.14 -51.69 -15.00
N LEU A 6 -55.45 -52.22 -16.00
CA LEU A 6 -54.01 -52.01 -16.14
C LEU A 6 -53.68 -50.56 -16.55
N GLY A 7 -54.53 -49.95 -17.39
CA GLY A 7 -54.40 -48.55 -17.80
C GLY A 7 -54.61 -47.56 -16.66
N VAL A 8 -55.56 -47.83 -15.75
CA VAL A 8 -55.82 -46.96 -14.58
C VAL A 8 -54.69 -47.08 -13.54
N CYS A 9 -54.12 -48.27 -13.33
CA CYS A 9 -52.95 -48.45 -12.47
C CYS A 9 -51.70 -47.73 -13.01
N LEU A 10 -51.47 -47.75 -14.33
CA LEU A 10 -50.34 -47.05 -14.97
C LEU A 10 -50.50 -45.52 -14.93
N LEU A 11 -51.73 -45.01 -15.01
CA LEU A 11 -52.02 -43.58 -14.89
C LEU A 11 -51.88 -43.09 -13.44
N CYS A 12 -52.27 -43.91 -12.45
CA CYS A 12 -52.03 -43.62 -11.03
C CYS A 12 -50.54 -43.70 -10.64
N LEU A 13 -49.73 -44.53 -11.30
CA LEU A 13 -48.29 -44.64 -11.04
C LEU A 13 -47.51 -43.37 -11.45
N SER A 14 -48.07 -42.55 -12.34
CA SER A 14 -47.45 -41.29 -12.77
C SER A 14 -47.57 -40.14 -11.74
N VAL A 15 -48.43 -40.28 -10.73
CA VAL A 15 -48.69 -39.23 -9.71
C VAL A 15 -48.04 -39.55 -8.35
N ALA A 16 -47.28 -40.65 -8.25
CA ALA A 16 -46.56 -41.02 -7.03
C ALA A 16 -45.07 -40.64 -7.09
N ILE A 17 -44.75 -39.41 -7.48
CA ILE A 17 -43.44 -38.80 -7.16
C ILE A 17 -43.67 -37.82 -6.02
N PHE A 18 -43.93 -38.33 -4.82
CA PHE A 18 -43.56 -37.61 -3.60
C PHE A 18 -42.07 -37.86 -3.36
N GLY A 19 -41.26 -37.44 -4.34
CA GLY A 19 -39.82 -37.45 -4.25
C GLY A 19 -39.41 -36.20 -3.50
N VAL A 20 -38.68 -36.39 -2.39
CA VAL A 20 -37.85 -35.38 -1.73
C VAL A 20 -37.33 -34.42 -2.80
N ILE A 21 -37.73 -33.15 -2.76
CA ILE A 21 -37.20 -32.15 -3.68
C ILE A 21 -35.72 -32.03 -3.32
N PRO A 22 -34.78 -32.51 -4.16
CA PRO A 22 -33.37 -32.39 -3.83
C PRO A 22 -33.03 -30.91 -3.84
N LEU A 23 -32.53 -30.42 -2.71
CA LEU A 23 -32.07 -29.04 -2.62
C LEU A 23 -30.85 -28.87 -3.51
N LYS A 24 -30.87 -27.85 -4.37
CA LYS A 24 -29.83 -27.60 -5.37
C LYS A 24 -28.45 -27.37 -4.74
N ASP A 25 -28.42 -26.80 -3.54
CA ASP A 25 -27.24 -26.29 -2.85
C ASP A 25 -26.85 -27.11 -1.61
N VAL A 26 -27.62 -28.13 -1.24
CA VAL A 26 -27.28 -29.06 -0.17
C VAL A 26 -27.10 -30.44 -0.78
N THR A 27 -25.89 -30.73 -1.25
CA THR A 27 -25.56 -32.02 -1.86
C THR A 27 -25.42 -33.12 -0.80
N PRO A 28 -25.54 -34.42 -1.16
CA PRO A 28 -25.38 -35.53 -0.22
C PRO A 28 -24.05 -35.58 0.55
N SER A 29 -23.00 -34.93 0.02
CA SER A 29 -21.69 -34.81 0.67
C SER A 29 -21.60 -33.64 1.67
N HIS A 30 -22.62 -32.78 1.73
CA HIS A 30 -22.63 -31.60 2.59
C HIS A 30 -22.91 -32.02 4.04
N TRP A 31 -22.16 -31.48 5.01
CA TRP A 31 -22.28 -31.86 6.43
C TRP A 31 -23.71 -31.67 6.98
N ALA A 32 -24.44 -30.69 6.45
CA ALA A 32 -25.82 -30.39 6.86
C ALA A 32 -26.89 -31.23 6.13
N TYR A 33 -26.51 -32.05 5.15
CA TYR A 33 -27.45 -32.75 4.27
C TYR A 33 -28.50 -33.55 5.03
N GLU A 34 -28.07 -34.46 5.90
CA GLU A 34 -28.97 -35.32 6.67
C GLU A 34 -29.90 -34.51 7.58
N SER A 35 -29.36 -33.47 8.22
CA SER A 35 -30.12 -32.61 9.14
C SER A 35 -31.18 -31.80 8.41
N VAL A 36 -30.81 -31.17 7.29
CA VAL A 36 -31.71 -30.36 6.48
C VAL A 36 -32.79 -31.22 5.84
N GLN A 37 -32.41 -32.37 5.28
CA GLN A 37 -33.36 -33.32 4.70
C GLN A 37 -34.38 -33.78 5.75
N TYR A 38 -33.91 -34.18 6.94
CA TYR A 38 -34.79 -34.60 8.02
C TYR A 38 -35.78 -33.50 8.42
N LEU A 39 -35.32 -32.25 8.58
CA LEU A 39 -36.19 -31.14 8.96
C LEU A 39 -37.21 -30.76 7.88
N ILE A 40 -36.87 -30.93 6.60
CA ILE A 40 -37.79 -30.73 5.48
C ILE A 40 -38.83 -31.85 5.42
N GLU A 41 -38.42 -33.11 5.60
CA GLU A 41 -39.33 -34.25 5.68
C GLU A 41 -40.32 -34.13 6.83
N LYS A 42 -39.90 -33.54 7.95
CA LYS A 42 -40.78 -33.22 9.08
C LYS A 42 -41.61 -31.94 8.87
N GLY A 43 -41.39 -31.19 7.79
CA GLY A 43 -42.10 -29.95 7.48
C GLY A 43 -41.73 -28.76 8.37
N ILE A 44 -40.64 -28.89 9.16
CA ILE A 44 -40.12 -27.84 10.04
C ILE A 44 -39.48 -26.74 9.20
N LEU A 45 -38.66 -27.14 8.24
CA LEU A 45 -38.03 -26.26 7.26
C LEU A 45 -38.63 -26.47 5.88
N THR A 46 -38.51 -25.46 5.03
CA THR A 46 -38.93 -25.51 3.62
C THR A 46 -37.83 -24.87 2.78
N GLY A 47 -37.49 -25.48 1.65
CA GLY A 47 -36.65 -24.83 0.65
C GLY A 47 -37.33 -23.61 0.02
N LEU A 48 -36.54 -22.83 -0.71
CA LEU A 48 -37.01 -21.69 -1.48
C LEU A 48 -37.68 -22.15 -2.79
N PRO A 49 -38.48 -21.27 -3.44
CA PRO A 49 -39.17 -21.61 -4.70
C PRO A 49 -38.23 -22.00 -5.84
N ASP A 50 -36.97 -21.56 -5.78
CA ASP A 50 -35.92 -21.89 -6.75
C ASP A 50 -35.25 -23.26 -6.47
N GLY A 51 -35.70 -23.98 -5.44
CA GLY A 51 -35.17 -25.27 -5.03
C GLY A 51 -33.87 -25.19 -4.21
N SER A 52 -33.47 -24.01 -3.74
CA SER A 52 -32.31 -23.84 -2.86
C SER A 52 -32.71 -23.77 -1.38
N PHE A 53 -31.75 -24.02 -0.48
CA PHE A 53 -31.90 -23.85 0.97
C PHE A 53 -31.27 -22.54 1.46
N GLN A 54 -30.22 -22.08 0.78
CA GLN A 54 -29.38 -20.92 1.11
C GLN A 54 -28.78 -21.01 2.51
N GLY A 55 -28.03 -22.08 2.79
CA GLY A 55 -27.43 -22.32 4.12
C GLY A 55 -26.51 -21.20 4.64
N GLU A 56 -25.87 -20.45 3.74
CA GLU A 56 -24.99 -19.31 4.07
C GLU A 56 -25.75 -17.99 4.28
N ALA A 57 -27.05 -17.94 4.00
CA ALA A 57 -27.84 -16.73 4.18
C ALA A 57 -28.23 -16.50 5.65
N TYR A 58 -28.36 -15.24 6.05
CA TYR A 58 -28.79 -14.89 7.40
C TYR A 58 -30.25 -15.33 7.66
N LEU A 59 -30.43 -16.13 8.70
CA LEU A 59 -31.77 -16.51 9.18
C LEU A 59 -32.43 -15.33 9.88
N THR A 60 -33.61 -14.91 9.41
CA THR A 60 -34.37 -13.86 10.09
C THR A 60 -35.00 -14.37 11.38
N ARG A 61 -35.19 -13.47 12.36
CA ARG A 61 -35.90 -13.80 13.62
C ARG A 61 -37.29 -14.40 13.38
N TYR A 62 -38.02 -13.91 12.37
CA TYR A 62 -39.33 -14.45 11.99
C TYR A 62 -39.25 -15.90 11.51
N GLN A 63 -38.31 -16.21 10.61
CA GLN A 63 -38.12 -17.57 10.12
C GLN A 63 -37.71 -18.53 11.22
N PHE A 64 -36.83 -18.09 12.14
CA PHE A 64 -36.45 -18.88 13.30
C PHE A 64 -37.65 -19.20 14.21
N SER A 65 -38.49 -18.19 14.54
CA SER A 65 -39.67 -18.40 15.37
C SER A 65 -40.67 -19.38 14.75
N VAL A 66 -40.91 -19.29 13.44
CA VAL A 66 -41.82 -20.21 12.73
C VAL A 66 -41.28 -21.64 12.75
N ALA A 67 -39.98 -21.83 12.52
CA ALA A 67 -39.36 -23.16 12.58
C ALA A 67 -39.46 -23.77 13.99
N MET A 68 -39.22 -22.96 15.04
CA MET A 68 -39.36 -23.40 16.43
C MET A 68 -40.78 -23.79 16.78
N TYR A 69 -41.78 -23.00 16.38
CA TYR A 69 -43.18 -23.33 16.62
C TYR A 69 -43.59 -24.67 15.98
N LYS A 70 -43.16 -24.93 14.75
CA LYS A 70 -43.41 -26.21 14.06
C LYS A 70 -42.70 -27.39 14.74
N ALA A 71 -41.46 -27.18 15.21
CA ALA A 71 -40.72 -28.19 15.94
C ALA A 71 -41.42 -28.55 17.26
N PHE A 72 -41.92 -27.57 18.01
CA PHE A 72 -42.67 -27.82 19.24
C PHE A 72 -43.97 -28.57 19.01
N GLN A 73 -44.75 -28.24 17.98
CA GLN A 73 -45.96 -29.01 17.65
C GLN A 73 -45.67 -30.47 17.33
N LEU A 74 -44.57 -30.75 16.62
CA LEU A 74 -44.16 -32.12 16.33
C LEU A 74 -43.74 -32.87 17.60
N LEU A 75 -43.08 -32.18 18.52
CA LEU A 75 -42.72 -32.76 19.83
C LEU A 75 -43.98 -33.05 20.65
N GLU A 76 -44.92 -32.12 20.75
CA GLU A 76 -46.18 -32.33 21.47
C GLU A 76 -46.99 -33.50 20.92
N ARG A 77 -47.08 -33.62 19.58
CA ARG A 77 -47.77 -34.72 18.92
C ARG A 77 -47.14 -36.09 19.18
N ASN A 78 -45.81 -36.15 19.28
CA ASN A 78 -45.09 -37.42 19.48
C ASN A 78 -44.87 -37.75 20.97
N ALA A 79 -44.93 -36.75 21.86
CA ALA A 79 -44.76 -36.93 23.30
C ALA A 79 -46.04 -37.41 24.01
N PHE A 80 -47.21 -37.27 23.38
CA PHE A 80 -48.49 -37.70 23.96
C PHE A 80 -49.39 -38.42 22.94
N PRO A 81 -49.08 -39.68 22.56
CA PRO A 81 -50.09 -40.58 22.01
C PRO A 81 -51.11 -40.88 23.12
N GLY A 82 -52.40 -40.93 22.79
CA GLY A 82 -53.50 -40.95 23.76
C GLY A 82 -53.37 -41.95 24.93
N GLU A 83 -53.93 -41.52 26.07
CA GLU A 83 -54.36 -42.32 27.24
C GLU A 83 -53.27 -43.11 28.02
N VAL A 84 -52.72 -42.49 29.07
CA VAL A 84 -51.76 -43.08 30.03
C VAL A 84 -52.45 -44.20 30.83
N THR A 85 -52.12 -45.46 30.57
CA THR A 85 -52.79 -46.61 31.22
C THR A 85 -51.89 -47.49 32.11
N SER A 86 -50.57 -47.29 32.18
CA SER A 86 -49.68 -48.18 32.99
C SER A 86 -48.60 -47.44 33.79
N THR A 87 -48.29 -47.93 35.01
CA THR A 87 -47.24 -47.39 35.91
C THR A 87 -45.81 -47.47 35.33
N GLN A 88 -45.61 -48.31 34.31
CA GLN A 88 -44.36 -48.42 33.55
C GLN A 88 -44.13 -47.21 32.62
N ASP A 89 -45.19 -46.52 32.21
CA ASP A 89 -45.10 -45.29 31.42
C ASP A 89 -44.66 -44.11 32.28
N LEU A 90 -45.08 -44.08 33.55
CA LEU A 90 -44.71 -43.03 34.51
C LEU A 90 -43.20 -43.00 34.82
N SER A 91 -42.54 -44.15 34.93
CA SER A 91 -41.09 -44.21 35.16
C SER A 91 -40.29 -43.79 33.91
N THR A 92 -40.78 -44.18 32.73
CA THR A 92 -40.20 -43.78 31.43
C THR A 92 -40.32 -42.27 31.22
N ILE A 93 -41.49 -41.70 31.49
CA ILE A 93 -41.73 -40.25 31.43
C ILE A 93 -40.83 -39.52 32.45
N ASN A 94 -40.73 -40.00 33.69
CA ASN A 94 -39.89 -39.35 34.70
C ASN A 94 -38.40 -39.37 34.33
N PHE A 95 -37.92 -40.45 33.71
CA PHE A 95 -36.55 -40.54 33.18
C PHE A 95 -36.32 -39.57 32.02
N GLN A 96 -37.28 -39.46 31.09
CA GLN A 96 -37.21 -38.51 29.98
C GLN A 96 -37.23 -37.05 30.48
N VAL A 97 -38.08 -36.73 31.46
CA VAL A 97 -38.13 -35.41 32.10
C VAL A 97 -36.81 -35.07 32.79
N SER A 98 -36.19 -36.03 33.49
CA SER A 98 -34.87 -35.85 34.11
C SER A 98 -33.78 -35.60 33.07
N THR A 99 -33.81 -36.36 31.96
CA THR A 99 -32.88 -36.19 30.84
C THR A 99 -33.04 -34.81 30.19
N LEU A 100 -34.28 -34.40 29.93
CA LEU A 100 -34.59 -33.07 29.38
C LEU A 100 -34.14 -31.96 30.31
N LYS A 101 -34.31 -32.11 31.62
CA LYS A 101 -33.82 -31.15 32.61
C LYS A 101 -32.30 -30.97 32.51
N GLY A 102 -31.54 -32.07 32.41
CA GLY A 102 -30.08 -32.01 32.23
C GLY A 102 -29.64 -31.36 30.91
N LEU A 103 -30.38 -31.61 29.82
CA LEU A 103 -30.15 -30.93 28.53
C LEU A 103 -30.43 -29.43 28.62
N VAL A 104 -31.51 -29.03 29.29
CA VAL A 104 -31.86 -27.61 29.52
C VAL A 104 -30.78 -26.92 30.36
N GLU A 105 -30.29 -27.57 31.42
CA GLU A 105 -29.17 -27.06 32.24
C GLU A 105 -27.89 -26.90 31.41
N THR A 106 -27.60 -27.85 30.52
CA THR A 106 -26.44 -27.77 29.61
C THR A 106 -26.58 -26.63 28.60
N ILE A 107 -27.77 -26.45 28.03
CA ILE A 107 -28.07 -25.35 27.09
C ILE A 107 -27.95 -24.00 27.81
N ALA A 108 -28.49 -23.88 29.02
CA ALA A 108 -28.37 -22.67 29.84
C ALA A 108 -26.90 -22.32 30.10
N ALA A 109 -26.10 -23.29 30.53
CA ALA A 109 -24.66 -23.08 30.76
C ALA A 109 -23.90 -22.68 29.49
N LYS A 110 -24.26 -23.25 28.33
CA LYS A 110 -23.67 -22.87 27.04
C LYS A 110 -24.09 -21.45 26.62
N MET A 111 -25.35 -21.07 26.86
CA MET A 111 -25.88 -19.74 26.56
C MET A 111 -25.23 -18.67 27.43
N GLU A 112 -24.96 -18.95 28.70
CA GLU A 112 -24.20 -18.05 29.58
C GLU A 112 -22.74 -17.85 29.12
N ARG A 113 -22.07 -18.94 28.72
CA ARG A 113 -20.71 -18.86 28.15
C ARG A 113 -20.70 -18.00 26.90
N MET A 114 -21.63 -18.28 25.98
CA MET A 114 -21.77 -17.52 24.75
C MET A 114 -22.02 -16.03 25.03
N GLY A 115 -22.85 -15.70 26.03
CA GLY A 115 -23.09 -14.32 26.44
C GLY A 115 -21.82 -13.59 26.92
N ARG A 116 -20.93 -14.29 27.64
CA ARG A 116 -19.62 -13.74 28.04
C ARG A 116 -18.69 -13.55 26.83
N ASP A 117 -18.61 -14.54 25.96
CA ASP A 117 -17.80 -14.46 24.73
C ASP A 117 -18.25 -13.27 23.86
N TYR A 118 -19.57 -13.03 23.76
CA TYR A 118 -20.11 -11.85 23.07
C TYR A 118 -19.70 -10.53 23.74
N GLN A 119 -19.67 -10.45 25.07
CA GLN A 119 -19.22 -9.25 25.79
C GLN A 119 -17.72 -9.01 25.59
N ASP A 120 -16.91 -10.05 25.61
CA ASP A 120 -15.47 -9.93 25.39
C ASP A 120 -15.15 -9.55 23.93
N LEU A 121 -15.87 -10.13 22.97
CA LEU A 121 -15.78 -9.74 21.57
C LEU A 121 -16.19 -8.27 21.37
N ALA A 122 -17.26 -7.81 22.03
CA ALA A 122 -17.68 -6.40 21.98
C ALA A 122 -16.59 -5.46 22.52
N LYS A 123 -15.90 -5.83 23.60
CA LYS A 123 -14.76 -5.06 24.12
C LYS A 123 -13.58 -5.04 23.15
N GLN A 124 -13.28 -6.17 22.50
CA GLN A 124 -12.22 -6.21 21.48
C GLN A 124 -12.57 -5.33 20.28
N ILE A 125 -13.83 -5.32 19.83
CA ILE A 125 -14.31 -4.44 18.76
C ILE A 125 -14.17 -2.96 19.17
N ASP A 126 -14.51 -2.61 20.41
CA ASP A 126 -14.35 -1.25 20.93
C ASP A 126 -12.87 -0.84 20.97
N GLN A 127 -11.99 -1.75 21.41
CA GLN A 127 -10.54 -1.54 21.37
C GLN A 127 -10.01 -1.33 19.93
N VAL A 128 -10.49 -2.13 18.96
CA VAL A 128 -10.16 -1.96 17.53
C VAL A 128 -10.71 -0.64 16.99
N GLY A 129 -11.88 -0.19 17.44
CA GLY A 129 -12.44 1.12 17.11
C GLY A 129 -11.62 2.29 17.68
N THR A 130 -11.01 2.10 18.85
CA THR A 130 -10.13 3.09 19.51
C THR A 130 -8.68 3.07 19.05
N ASN A 131 -8.37 2.41 17.92
CA ASN A 131 -7.10 2.58 17.21
C ASN A 131 -6.89 4.01 16.65
N THR A 132 -7.63 4.98 17.19
CA THR A 132 -7.44 6.43 17.15
C THR A 132 -5.98 6.83 17.37
N GLU A 133 -5.24 6.14 18.25
CA GLU A 133 -3.81 6.42 18.46
C GLU A 133 -2.98 6.14 17.21
N LEU A 134 -3.20 5.00 16.53
CA LEU A 134 -2.56 4.70 15.26
C LEU A 134 -2.96 5.72 14.19
N VAL A 135 -4.23 6.13 14.13
CA VAL A 135 -4.71 7.15 13.19
C VAL A 135 -4.04 8.51 13.45
N ASN A 136 -3.89 8.90 14.72
CA ASN A 136 -3.20 10.13 15.10
C ASN A 136 -1.71 10.08 14.76
N GLN A 137 -1.06 8.93 14.99
CA GLN A 137 0.34 8.72 14.60
C GLN A 137 0.53 8.77 13.08
N VAL A 138 -0.40 8.19 12.30
CA VAL A 138 -0.40 8.30 10.83
C VAL A 138 -0.59 9.76 10.39
N ALA A 139 -1.49 10.51 11.03
CA ALA A 139 -1.68 11.93 10.72
C ALA A 139 -0.42 12.76 11.01
N GLN A 140 0.23 12.53 12.15
CA GLN A 140 1.49 13.23 12.51
C GLN A 140 2.63 12.88 11.55
N THR A 141 2.80 11.59 11.20
CA THR A 141 3.84 11.17 10.25
C THR A 141 3.60 11.74 8.86
N SER A 142 2.35 11.82 8.41
CA SER A 142 1.99 12.47 7.15
C SER A 142 2.33 13.98 7.15
N GLN A 143 2.13 14.68 8.27
CA GLN A 143 2.52 16.09 8.40
C GLN A 143 4.04 16.27 8.38
N LEU A 144 4.78 15.43 9.09
CA LEU A 144 6.25 15.44 9.07
C LEU A 144 6.78 15.16 7.67
N LEU A 145 6.21 14.19 6.96
CA LEU A 145 6.59 13.85 5.59
C LEU A 145 6.41 15.04 4.64
N SER A 146 5.26 15.71 4.70
CA SER A 146 4.99 16.91 3.90
C SER A 146 5.99 18.05 4.21
N GLY A 147 6.36 18.22 5.48
CA GLY A 147 7.40 19.17 5.87
C GLY A 147 8.78 18.80 5.32
N LEU A 148 9.14 17.52 5.30
CA LEU A 148 10.37 17.01 4.72
C LEU A 148 10.41 17.22 3.19
N GLU A 149 9.32 16.93 2.49
CA GLU A 149 9.20 17.15 1.04
C GLU A 149 9.45 18.61 0.68
N THR A 150 8.86 19.54 1.43
CA THR A 150 9.07 20.99 1.21
C THR A 150 10.54 21.38 1.39
N ARG A 151 11.20 20.87 2.44
CA ARG A 151 12.62 21.15 2.69
C ARG A 151 13.54 20.55 1.62
N VAL A 152 13.19 19.40 1.06
CA VAL A 152 13.95 18.80 -0.05
C VAL A 152 13.86 19.71 -1.29
N ILE A 153 12.66 20.19 -1.63
CA ILE A 153 12.47 21.14 -2.73
C ILE A 153 13.31 22.41 -2.54
N ASP A 154 13.30 22.98 -1.33
CA ASP A 154 14.09 24.19 -1.03
C ASP A 154 15.60 23.94 -1.18
N LEU A 155 16.09 22.77 -0.75
CA LEU A 155 17.49 22.37 -0.89
C LEU A 155 17.88 22.13 -2.35
N GLU A 156 16.99 21.55 -3.15
CA GLU A 156 17.21 21.37 -4.59
C GLU A 156 17.34 22.72 -5.30
N LEU A 157 16.47 23.68 -4.97
CA LEU A 157 16.54 25.05 -5.49
C LEU A 157 17.83 25.77 -5.06
N GLU A 158 18.25 25.60 -3.81
CA GLU A 158 19.51 26.17 -3.33
C GLU A 158 20.71 25.56 -4.06
N ASN A 159 20.70 24.25 -4.29
CA ASN A 159 21.76 23.56 -5.03
C ASN A 159 21.86 24.05 -6.48
N ASP A 160 20.74 24.23 -7.18
CA ASP A 160 20.70 24.78 -8.54
C ASP A 160 21.24 26.21 -8.60
N SER A 161 20.95 27.02 -7.58
CA SER A 161 21.50 28.37 -7.41
C SER A 161 23.02 28.34 -7.22
N VAL A 162 23.53 27.43 -6.39
CA VAL A 162 24.97 27.24 -6.16
C VAL A 162 25.68 26.79 -7.45
N ILE A 163 25.10 25.83 -8.19
CA ILE A 163 25.63 25.37 -9.48
C ILE A 163 25.74 26.55 -10.46
N SER A 164 24.71 27.39 -10.53
CA SER A 164 24.69 28.57 -11.40
C SER A 164 25.78 29.58 -11.02
N LYS A 165 25.98 29.82 -9.72
CA LYS A 165 27.05 30.69 -9.20
C LYS A 165 28.43 30.13 -9.52
N LEU A 166 28.64 28.81 -9.36
CA LEU A 166 29.90 28.15 -9.67
C LEU A 166 30.23 28.29 -11.16
N ALA A 167 29.27 28.03 -12.04
CA ALA A 167 29.46 28.20 -13.49
C ALA A 167 29.79 29.66 -13.86
N ALA A 168 29.24 30.64 -13.16
CA ALA A 168 29.59 32.05 -13.37
C ALA A 168 31.04 32.36 -12.93
N LEU A 169 31.46 31.85 -11.77
CA LEU A 169 32.83 31.98 -11.25
C LEU A 169 33.85 31.31 -12.17
N GLU A 170 33.55 30.13 -12.71
CA GLU A 170 34.43 29.43 -13.66
C GLU A 170 34.63 30.23 -14.96
N ARG A 171 33.58 30.87 -15.46
CA ARG A 171 33.69 31.80 -16.61
C ARG A 171 34.58 32.99 -16.28
N GLN A 172 34.38 33.63 -15.11
CA GLN A 172 35.21 34.75 -14.68
C GLN A 172 36.69 34.36 -14.55
N LEU A 173 36.98 33.17 -14.01
CA LEU A 173 38.34 32.67 -13.85
C LEU A 173 38.99 32.38 -15.20
N THR A 174 38.21 31.86 -16.16
CA THR A 174 38.66 31.67 -17.54
C THR A 174 38.98 33.01 -18.22
N ASP A 175 38.13 34.02 -18.05
CA ASP A 175 38.36 35.36 -18.59
C ASP A 175 39.59 36.03 -17.95
N HIS A 176 39.75 35.93 -16.64
CA HIS A 176 40.93 36.44 -15.93
C HIS A 176 42.20 35.75 -16.40
N ARG A 177 42.19 34.43 -16.59
CA ARG A 177 43.33 33.69 -17.14
C ARG A 177 43.74 34.23 -18.51
N ARG A 178 42.77 34.46 -19.40
CA ARG A 178 43.02 35.04 -20.72
C ARG A 178 43.63 36.44 -20.64
N VAL A 179 43.15 37.28 -19.73
CA VAL A 179 43.73 38.63 -19.51
C VAL A 179 45.17 38.52 -19.01
N VAL A 180 45.44 37.64 -18.04
CA VAL A 180 46.81 37.41 -17.53
C VAL A 180 47.74 36.93 -18.66
N GLU A 181 47.30 35.97 -19.48
CA GLU A 181 48.07 35.49 -20.64
C GLU A 181 48.38 36.63 -21.63
N ASN A 182 47.38 37.43 -22.00
CA ASN A 182 47.55 38.55 -22.92
C ASN A 182 48.51 39.61 -22.38
N THR A 183 48.37 40.00 -21.11
CA THR A 183 49.26 40.98 -20.46
C THR A 183 50.69 40.44 -20.35
N GLY A 184 50.87 39.14 -20.11
CA GLY A 184 52.18 38.48 -20.15
C GLY A 184 52.84 38.57 -21.52
N LEU A 185 52.10 38.35 -22.60
CA LEU A 185 52.59 38.51 -23.97
C LEU A 185 52.94 39.96 -24.29
N GLU A 186 52.12 40.93 -23.85
CA GLU A 186 52.41 42.36 -24.00
C GLU A 186 53.71 42.75 -23.29
N TYR A 187 53.92 42.27 -22.06
CA TYR A 187 55.14 42.51 -21.31
C TYR A 187 56.38 41.93 -22.02
N GLN A 188 56.29 40.71 -22.56
CA GLN A 188 57.38 40.11 -23.33
C GLN A 188 57.73 40.90 -24.59
N ASN A 189 56.71 41.39 -25.31
CA ASN A 189 56.90 42.22 -26.49
C ASN A 189 57.58 43.56 -26.12
N LEU A 190 57.09 44.23 -25.07
CA LEU A 190 57.65 45.49 -24.59
C LEU A 190 59.10 45.31 -24.13
N ASN A 191 59.42 44.23 -23.41
CA ASN A 191 60.79 43.91 -23.01
C ASN A 191 61.70 43.71 -24.24
N THR A 192 61.23 43.00 -25.26
CA THR A 192 61.95 42.82 -26.52
C THR A 192 62.20 44.17 -27.23
N GLN A 193 61.21 45.05 -27.25
CA GLN A 193 61.35 46.40 -27.80
C GLN A 193 62.36 47.23 -27.01
N HIS A 194 62.32 47.18 -25.68
CA HIS A 194 63.25 47.88 -24.81
C HIS A 194 64.70 47.40 -25.03
N GLN A 195 64.92 46.09 -25.16
CA GLN A 195 66.23 45.53 -25.50
C GLN A 195 66.75 46.02 -26.86
N LYS A 196 65.90 46.04 -27.90
CA LYS A 196 66.24 46.59 -29.22
C LYS A 196 66.59 48.08 -29.15
N LEU A 197 65.86 48.85 -28.34
CA LEU A 197 66.13 50.27 -28.15
C LEU A 197 67.49 50.49 -27.46
N ASN A 198 67.77 49.74 -26.39
CA ASN A 198 69.07 49.81 -25.69
C ASN A 198 70.22 49.43 -26.62
N GLN A 199 70.04 48.43 -27.50
CA GLN A 199 71.03 48.10 -28.52
C GLN A 199 71.28 49.27 -29.48
N LYS A 200 70.22 49.94 -29.97
CA LYS A 200 70.35 51.14 -30.82
C LYS A 200 71.07 52.29 -30.11
N VAL A 201 70.71 52.56 -28.85
CA VAL A 201 71.37 53.60 -28.04
C VAL A 201 72.85 53.31 -27.87
N ASN A 202 73.23 52.06 -27.56
CA ASN A 202 74.63 51.66 -27.43
C ASN A 202 75.41 51.84 -28.74
N ILE A 203 74.81 51.52 -29.89
CA ILE A 203 75.42 51.75 -31.21
C ILE A 203 75.63 53.26 -31.43
N LEU A 204 74.62 54.09 -31.17
CA LEU A 204 74.71 55.54 -31.33
C LEU A 204 75.79 56.16 -30.43
N LEU A 205 75.88 55.74 -29.16
CA LEU A 205 76.93 56.17 -28.24
C LEU A 205 78.32 55.77 -28.75
N GLY A 206 78.47 54.55 -29.29
CA GLY A 206 79.73 54.11 -29.91
C GLY A 206 80.13 54.94 -31.13
N VAL A 207 79.17 55.27 -32.01
CA VAL A 207 79.42 56.15 -33.17
C VAL A 207 79.80 57.57 -32.73
N ALA A 208 79.13 58.12 -31.72
CA ALA A 208 79.46 59.43 -31.17
C ALA A 208 80.87 59.47 -30.56
N ALA A 209 81.26 58.41 -29.84
CA ALA A 209 82.61 58.27 -29.30
C ALA A 209 83.67 58.14 -30.42
N ALA A 210 83.38 57.39 -31.49
CA ALA A 210 84.29 57.31 -32.64
C ALA A 210 84.43 58.67 -33.36
N ALA A 211 83.33 59.41 -33.54
CA ALA A 211 83.34 60.73 -34.17
C ALA A 211 84.15 61.76 -33.36
N SER A 212 84.08 61.74 -32.03
CA SER A 212 84.88 62.65 -31.18
C SER A 212 86.38 62.36 -31.23
N VAL A 213 86.77 61.08 -31.33
CA VAL A 213 88.16 60.67 -31.53
C VAL A 213 88.67 61.14 -32.89
N VAL A 214 87.89 60.98 -33.96
CA VAL A 214 88.28 61.46 -35.30
C VAL A 214 88.43 62.99 -35.32
N ALA A 215 87.51 63.73 -34.68
CA ALA A 215 87.58 65.18 -34.59
C ALA A 215 88.83 65.68 -33.83
N THR A 216 89.18 65.03 -32.72
CA THR A 216 90.37 65.41 -31.93
C THR A 216 91.67 65.08 -32.66
N VAL A 217 91.77 63.91 -33.31
CA VAL A 217 92.94 63.56 -34.14
C VAL A 217 93.07 64.50 -35.35
N GLY A 218 91.97 64.81 -36.04
CA GLY A 218 91.96 65.73 -37.18
C GLY A 218 92.38 67.16 -36.82
N LEU A 219 91.92 67.68 -35.67
CA LEU A 219 92.37 68.96 -35.14
C LEU A 219 93.85 68.94 -34.78
N GLY A 220 94.33 67.88 -34.12
CA GLY A 220 95.75 67.71 -33.79
C GLY A 220 96.64 67.69 -35.03
N MET A 221 96.23 66.97 -36.07
CA MET A 221 96.98 66.90 -37.33
C MET A 221 96.96 68.23 -38.09
N SER A 222 95.86 68.97 -38.06
CA SER A 222 95.75 70.31 -38.67
C SER A 222 96.64 71.33 -37.97
N ILE A 223 96.71 71.29 -36.63
CA ILE A 223 97.61 72.13 -35.83
C ILE A 223 99.07 71.77 -36.13
N TYR A 224 99.40 70.46 -36.22
CA TYR A 224 100.74 69.99 -36.53
C TYR A 224 101.23 70.46 -37.91
N LEU A 225 100.35 70.38 -38.93
CA LEU A 225 100.65 70.86 -40.28
C LEU A 225 100.80 72.40 -40.37
N LEU A 226 100.08 73.15 -39.51
CA LEU A 226 100.26 74.60 -39.41
C LEU A 226 101.59 74.98 -38.74
N ALA A 227 102.07 74.18 -37.79
CA ALA A 227 103.31 74.43 -37.05
C ALA A 227 104.59 74.02 -37.82
N THR A 228 104.45 73.26 -38.91
CA THR A 228 105.58 72.77 -39.75
C THR A 228 105.72 73.51 -41.09
N ARG A 229 104.95 74.58 -41.30
CA ARG A 229 105.13 75.57 -42.38
C ARG A 229 105.79 76.82 -41.86
#